data_AF-A0A2N6A0S7-F1
#
_entry.id   AF-A0A2N6A0S7-F1
#
_cell.length_a   1.000
_cell.length_b   1.000
_cell.length_c   1.000
_cell.angle_alpha   90.00
_cell.angle_beta   90.00
_cell.angle_gamma   90.00
#
_symmetry.space_group_name_H-M   'P 1'
#
loop_
_entity.id
_entity.type
_entity.pdbx_description
1 polymer ?
#
loop_
_entity_poly.entity_id
_entity_poly.type
_entity_poly.pdbx_seq_one_letter_code
_entity_poly.pdbx_strand_id
1 'polypeptide(L)'
;MRHLFFITLITSILIIVPTAETFAQRPIKRTHYAHNAKHRKATRVHYKHRKYTNLPKWGARVTKLHAKASLIKWRNHNYYFHSGVYYSKINNKYKIVRAPIGIRVAVLPSAATRVVVKLKPYYYYYGTFYVKQNDNSYETVNPPVGAKVEILPDGLEEVEYNGETVYKLDDISFKPELTNDGKLVYEVIRTE
;
A
#
# COMPACT_ATOMS: atom_id res chain seq x y z
N MET A 1 80.61 -26.16 -25.04
CA MET A 1 80.23 -27.38 -25.79
C MET A 1 80.55 -28.60 -24.93
N ARG A 2 79.67 -29.61 -24.97
CA ARG A 2 79.78 -30.98 -24.41
C ARG A 2 79.51 -31.10 -22.90
N HIS A 3 78.29 -31.45 -22.51
CA HIS A 3 77.69 -32.81 -22.43
C HIS A 3 78.12 -33.60 -21.19
N LEU A 4 77.14 -33.78 -20.30
CA LEU A 4 77.03 -34.80 -19.25
C LEU A 4 75.51 -34.97 -19.02
N PHE A 5 74.87 -36.12 -18.81
CA PHE A 5 75.18 -37.56 -18.85
C PHE A 5 73.88 -38.28 -18.33
N PHE A 6 73.72 -39.59 -18.59
CA PHE A 6 72.88 -40.58 -17.86
C PHE A 6 71.35 -40.71 -18.07
N ILE A 7 70.94 -41.73 -18.86
CA ILE A 7 70.37 -43.06 -18.46
C ILE A 7 69.58 -43.04 -17.11
N THR A 8 68.31 -43.42 -16.97
CA THR A 8 67.72 -44.79 -17.07
C THR A 8 66.18 -44.79 -17.08
N LEU A 9 65.64 -45.79 -17.79
CA LEU A 9 64.37 -46.52 -17.58
C LEU A 9 63.84 -46.49 -16.13
N ILE A 10 62.51 -46.42 -15.92
CA ILE A 10 61.77 -47.28 -14.96
C ILE A 10 60.25 -46.94 -14.88
N THR A 11 59.47 -48.02 -15.01
CA THR A 11 58.15 -48.36 -14.46
C THR A 11 56.85 -47.71 -14.96
N SER A 12 56.07 -48.60 -15.57
CA SER A 12 54.61 -48.71 -15.53
C SER A 12 53.98 -48.31 -14.20
N ILE A 13 53.04 -47.37 -14.25
CA ILE A 13 52.06 -47.14 -13.19
C ILE A 13 50.67 -47.36 -13.78
N LEU A 14 50.04 -48.40 -13.25
CA LEU A 14 48.65 -48.80 -13.42
C LEU A 14 47.78 -47.78 -12.69
N ILE A 15 47.06 -46.93 -13.43
CA ILE A 15 46.10 -45.99 -12.82
C ILE A 15 44.72 -46.64 -12.88
N ILE A 16 44.29 -47.13 -11.71
CA ILE A 16 42.94 -47.59 -11.42
C ILE A 16 42.00 -46.38 -11.59
N VAL A 17 41.00 -46.51 -12.46
CA VAL A 17 39.91 -45.54 -12.62
C VAL A 17 38.96 -45.70 -11.43
N PRO A 18 38.79 -44.72 -10.54
CA PRO A 18 37.69 -44.76 -9.58
C PRO A 18 36.39 -44.54 -10.33
N THR A 19 35.50 -45.52 -10.26
CA THR A 19 34.09 -45.40 -10.66
C THR A 19 33.46 -44.23 -9.89
N ALA A 20 33.02 -43.21 -10.63
CA ALA A 20 32.32 -42.07 -10.04
C ALA A 20 31.04 -42.56 -9.35
N GLU A 21 31.03 -42.54 -8.02
CA GLU A 21 29.80 -42.66 -7.25
C GLU A 21 28.89 -41.50 -7.61
N THR A 22 27.66 -41.86 -7.98
CA THR A 22 26.60 -40.93 -8.35
C THR A 22 26.08 -40.24 -7.10
N PHE A 23 26.71 -39.13 -6.72
CA PHE A 23 26.12 -38.19 -5.78
C PHE A 23 25.23 -37.20 -6.55
N ALA A 24 23.93 -37.48 -6.53
CA ALA A 24 22.90 -36.55 -6.98
C ALA A 24 23.03 -35.22 -6.23
N GLN A 25 23.50 -34.18 -6.93
CA GLN A 25 23.46 -32.81 -6.41
C GLN A 25 22.02 -32.33 -6.40
N ARG A 26 21.47 -32.07 -5.20
CA ARG A 26 20.20 -31.32 -5.08
C ARG A 26 20.37 -29.97 -5.79
N PRO A 27 19.44 -29.52 -6.64
CA PRO A 27 19.59 -28.22 -7.30
C PRO A 27 19.54 -27.12 -6.24
N ILE A 28 20.72 -26.57 -5.93
CA ILE A 28 20.83 -25.32 -5.16
C ILE A 28 20.24 -24.24 -6.05
N LYS A 29 19.02 -23.79 -5.73
CA LYS A 29 18.47 -22.56 -6.28
C LYS A 29 19.42 -21.43 -5.89
N ARG A 30 20.33 -21.08 -6.80
CA ARG A 30 21.13 -19.85 -6.72
C ARG A 30 20.17 -18.69 -6.86
N THR A 31 19.69 -18.18 -5.73
CA THR A 31 19.06 -16.87 -5.68
C THR A 31 20.16 -15.85 -5.94
N HIS A 32 20.25 -15.40 -7.19
CA HIS A 32 20.96 -14.16 -7.50
C HIS A 32 20.18 -13.02 -6.83
N TYR A 33 20.42 -12.78 -5.53
CA TYR A 33 20.04 -11.52 -4.90
C TYR A 33 20.96 -10.46 -5.45
N ALA A 34 20.54 -9.91 -6.60
CA ALA A 34 21.18 -8.80 -7.26
C ALA A 34 21.28 -7.64 -6.28
N HIS A 35 22.52 -7.35 -5.89
CA HIS A 35 22.91 -6.15 -5.18
C HIS A 35 22.73 -4.95 -6.12
N ASN A 36 21.53 -4.38 -6.16
CA ASN A 36 21.28 -3.08 -6.78
C ASN A 36 20.04 -2.41 -6.18
N ALA A 37 20.13 -2.14 -4.87
CA ALA A 37 19.07 -1.54 -4.06
C ALA A 37 19.18 0.00 -3.96
N LYS A 38 19.65 0.70 -5.01
CA LYS A 38 19.87 2.16 -4.90
C LYS A 38 19.04 3.08 -5.80
N HIS A 39 18.26 2.58 -6.77
CA HIS A 39 17.40 3.45 -7.60
C HIS A 39 16.14 2.75 -8.15
N ARG A 40 15.33 2.09 -7.31
CA ARG A 40 13.94 1.81 -7.72
C ARG A 40 13.16 3.10 -7.58
N LYS A 41 12.96 3.82 -8.70
CA LYS A 41 11.79 4.69 -8.87
C LYS A 41 10.60 3.96 -8.25
N ALA A 42 9.88 4.60 -7.32
CA ALA A 42 8.69 4.06 -6.64
C ALA A 42 7.54 3.88 -7.65
N THR A 43 7.76 3.06 -8.67
CA THR A 43 6.97 2.97 -9.89
C THR A 43 5.92 1.89 -9.69
N ARG A 44 4.65 2.28 -9.75
CA ARG A 44 3.47 1.45 -10.09
C ARG A 44 2.98 0.40 -9.11
N VAL A 45 3.01 0.62 -7.79
CA VAL A 45 2.34 -0.36 -6.92
C VAL A 45 1.52 0.25 -5.81
N HIS A 46 0.31 0.67 -6.17
CA HIS A 46 -0.78 0.63 -5.22
C HIS A 46 -1.11 -0.84 -4.92
N TYR A 47 -0.66 -1.32 -3.75
CA TYR A 47 -1.04 -2.63 -3.27
C TYR A 47 -2.42 -2.58 -2.62
N LYS A 48 -3.34 -3.37 -3.16
CA LYS A 48 -4.62 -3.64 -2.52
C LYS A 48 -4.38 -4.20 -1.12
N HIS A 49 -4.68 -3.41 -0.12
CA HIS A 49 -4.41 -3.81 1.25
C HIS A 49 -5.52 -4.72 1.78
N ARG A 50 -5.17 -5.85 2.41
CA ARG A 50 -6.12 -6.85 2.95
C ARG A 50 -7.23 -6.24 3.82
N LYS A 51 -6.95 -5.15 4.55
CA LYS A 51 -7.95 -4.48 5.40
C LYS A 51 -9.14 -3.90 4.61
N TYR A 52 -8.97 -3.57 3.33
CA TYR A 52 -10.00 -2.93 2.49
C TYR A 52 -10.53 -3.83 1.36
N THR A 53 -10.10 -5.10 1.28
CA THR A 53 -10.50 -6.02 0.19
C THR A 53 -11.99 -6.28 0.11
N ASN A 54 -12.70 -6.21 1.24
CA ASN A 54 -14.14 -6.45 1.32
C ASN A 54 -14.96 -5.15 1.29
N LEU A 55 -14.32 -4.00 1.03
CA LEU A 55 -14.99 -2.72 0.95
C LEU A 55 -15.27 -2.34 -0.51
N PRO A 56 -16.39 -1.66 -0.79
CA PRO A 56 -16.76 -1.31 -2.16
C PRO A 56 -15.79 -0.27 -2.73
N LYS A 57 -15.29 -0.49 -3.95
CA LYS A 57 -14.40 0.45 -4.65
C LYS A 57 -14.91 1.90 -4.55
N TRP A 58 -13.98 2.84 -4.42
CA TRP A 58 -14.29 4.26 -4.41
C TRP A 58 -15.10 4.66 -5.65
N GLY A 59 -16.10 5.52 -5.45
CA GLY A 59 -16.99 5.98 -6.52
C GLY A 59 -17.95 4.93 -7.09
N ALA A 60 -17.89 3.67 -6.66
CA ALA A 60 -18.81 2.63 -7.13
C ALA A 60 -20.26 2.96 -6.78
N ARG A 61 -21.19 2.36 -7.53
CA ARG A 61 -22.64 2.49 -7.28
C ARG A 61 -23.18 1.16 -6.81
N VAL A 62 -23.94 1.18 -5.72
CA VAL A 62 -24.65 0.02 -5.16
C VAL A 62 -26.15 0.27 -5.21
N THR A 63 -26.93 -0.77 -5.47
CA THR A 63 -28.40 -0.70 -5.54
C THR A 63 -29.05 -0.81 -4.17
N LYS A 64 -28.39 -1.49 -3.23
CA LYS A 64 -28.87 -1.73 -1.87
C LYS A 64 -27.78 -1.43 -0.86
N LEU A 65 -28.15 -0.73 0.21
CA LEU A 65 -27.28 -0.54 1.37
C LEU A 65 -27.37 -1.73 2.31
N HIS A 66 -26.33 -1.90 3.13
CA HIS A 66 -26.39 -2.84 4.24
C HIS A 66 -27.52 -2.46 5.21
N ALA A 67 -28.19 -3.45 5.80
CA ALA A 67 -29.35 -3.23 6.67
C ALA A 67 -29.04 -2.36 7.90
N LYS A 68 -27.78 -2.34 8.35
CA LYS A 68 -27.29 -1.52 9.47
C LYS A 68 -26.77 -0.14 9.04
N ALA A 69 -26.98 0.27 7.79
CA ALA A 69 -26.57 1.59 7.35
C ALA A 69 -27.41 2.68 8.04
N SER A 70 -26.74 3.69 8.57
CA SER A 70 -27.38 4.80 9.28
C SER A 70 -27.60 5.97 8.33
N LEU A 71 -28.80 6.58 8.35
CA LEU A 71 -29.08 7.84 7.67
C LEU A 71 -28.48 9.00 8.48
N ILE A 72 -27.62 9.78 7.84
CA ILE A 72 -27.05 11.01 8.38
C ILE A 72 -27.61 12.18 7.58
N LYS A 73 -28.39 13.03 8.22
CA LYS A 73 -28.81 14.31 7.65
C LYS A 73 -27.71 15.32 7.92
N TRP A 74 -27.11 15.87 6.86
CA TRP A 74 -26.07 16.88 6.99
C TRP A 74 -26.35 18.02 6.02
N ARG A 75 -26.60 19.20 6.59
CA ARG A 75 -27.13 20.35 5.84
C ARG A 75 -28.41 19.92 5.10
N ASN A 76 -28.55 20.31 3.83
CA ASN A 76 -29.71 19.96 2.99
C ASN A 76 -29.53 18.64 2.21
N HIS A 77 -28.61 17.76 2.65
CA HIS A 77 -28.31 16.49 1.97
C HIS A 77 -28.41 15.30 2.92
N ASN A 78 -28.86 14.18 2.36
CA ASN A 78 -28.90 12.89 3.03
C ASN A 78 -27.69 12.06 2.64
N TYR A 79 -26.96 11.61 3.65
CA TYR A 79 -25.86 10.67 3.52
C TYR A 79 -26.21 9.39 4.25
N TYR A 80 -25.59 8.30 3.86
CA TYR A 80 -25.73 7.01 4.52
C TYR A 80 -24.36 6.54 4.94
N PHE A 81 -24.25 6.00 6.15
CA PHE A 81 -22.98 5.58 6.71
C PHE A 81 -23.05 4.11 7.11
N HIS A 82 -22.05 3.34 6.69
CA HIS A 82 -21.91 1.96 7.11
C HIS A 82 -20.44 1.53 7.11
N SER A 83 -19.98 0.97 8.23
CA SER A 83 -18.61 0.44 8.38
C SER A 83 -17.50 1.40 7.95
N GLY A 84 -17.66 2.71 8.22
CA GLY A 84 -16.66 3.72 7.87
C GLY A 84 -16.74 4.26 6.43
N VAL A 85 -17.68 3.78 5.62
CA VAL A 85 -17.92 4.21 4.24
C VAL A 85 -19.16 5.09 4.17
N TYR A 86 -19.08 6.19 3.41
CA TYR A 86 -20.18 7.11 3.19
C TYR A 86 -20.78 6.93 1.81
N TYR A 87 -22.10 7.05 1.74
CA TYR A 87 -22.87 6.90 0.53
C TYR A 87 -23.80 8.09 0.35
N SER A 88 -23.99 8.50 -0.89
CA SER A 88 -25.01 9.48 -1.28
C SER A 88 -26.01 8.83 -2.24
N LYS A 89 -27.30 9.15 -2.11
CA LYS A 89 -28.34 8.61 -2.99
C LYS A 89 -28.41 9.44 -4.28
N ILE A 90 -28.25 8.78 -5.43
CA ILE A 90 -28.29 9.38 -6.77
C ILE A 90 -29.08 8.43 -7.68
N ASN A 91 -30.16 8.92 -8.31
CA ASN A 91 -31.00 8.16 -9.25
C ASN A 91 -31.41 6.77 -8.73
N ASN A 92 -31.95 6.71 -7.52
CA ASN A 92 -32.36 5.48 -6.82
C ASN A 92 -31.24 4.45 -6.55
N LYS A 93 -29.98 4.81 -6.75
CA LYS A 93 -28.79 4.04 -6.35
C LYS A 93 -28.00 4.82 -5.30
N TYR A 94 -27.03 4.16 -4.68
CA TYR A 94 -26.13 4.76 -3.70
C TYR A 94 -24.72 4.78 -4.25
N LYS A 95 -24.11 5.96 -4.33
CA LYS A 95 -22.72 6.13 -4.75
C LYS A 95 -21.84 6.25 -3.51
N ILE A 96 -20.71 5.55 -3.49
CA ILE A 96 -19.67 5.76 -2.47
C ILE A 96 -19.08 7.16 -2.68
N VAL A 97 -19.04 7.96 -1.63
CA VAL A 97 -18.59 9.36 -1.69
C VAL A 97 -17.66 9.66 -0.52
N ARG A 98 -16.89 10.75 -0.67
CA ARG A 98 -16.18 11.35 0.45
C ARG A 98 -17.15 11.73 1.57
N ALA A 99 -16.72 11.51 2.81
CA ALA A 99 -17.46 11.99 3.96
C ALA A 99 -17.57 13.52 3.92
N PRO A 100 -18.79 14.07 4.01
CA PRO A 100 -18.97 15.51 4.20
C PRO A 100 -18.26 16.00 5.45
N ILE A 101 -17.52 17.10 5.31
CA ILE A 101 -16.79 17.72 6.42
C ILE A 101 -17.77 18.16 7.51
N GLY A 102 -17.43 17.84 8.77
CA GLY A 102 -18.17 18.21 9.97
C GLY A 102 -19.15 17.14 10.49
N ILE A 103 -19.38 16.05 9.75
CA ILE A 103 -20.16 14.92 10.29
C ILE A 103 -19.44 14.31 11.48
N ARG A 104 -20.20 14.03 12.55
CA ARG A 104 -19.76 13.31 13.75
C ARG A 104 -20.23 11.86 13.75
N VAL A 105 -19.33 10.95 14.13
CA VAL A 105 -19.63 9.53 14.37
C VAL A 105 -19.12 9.12 15.75
N ALA A 106 -19.87 8.27 16.44
CA ALA A 106 -19.52 7.86 17.80
C ALA A 106 -18.28 6.92 17.82
N VAL A 107 -18.15 6.05 16.81
CA VAL A 107 -17.13 5.00 16.78
C VAL A 107 -16.56 4.88 15.37
N LEU A 108 -15.23 4.86 15.27
CA LEU A 108 -14.52 4.51 14.05
C LEU A 108 -14.34 3.00 13.92
N PRO A 109 -14.27 2.45 12.69
CA PRO A 109 -13.91 1.05 12.49
C PRO A 109 -12.55 0.72 13.12
N SER A 110 -12.39 -0.51 13.62
CA SER A 110 -11.15 -0.97 14.30
C SER A 110 -9.89 -0.88 13.44
N ALA A 111 -10.05 -0.84 12.12
CA ALA A 111 -8.95 -0.68 11.16
C ALA A 111 -8.59 0.79 10.88
N ALA A 112 -9.22 1.77 11.55
CA ALA A 112 -8.81 3.16 11.49
C ALA A 112 -7.40 3.35 12.07
N THR A 113 -6.60 4.19 11.42
CA THR A 113 -5.23 4.45 11.84
C THR A 113 -5.10 5.86 12.39
N ARG A 114 -4.33 6.02 13.48
CA ARG A 114 -3.97 7.34 14.00
C ARG A 114 -2.81 7.90 13.18
N VAL A 115 -2.93 9.15 12.74
CA VAL A 115 -1.91 9.89 11.99
C VAL A 115 -1.62 11.18 12.74
N VAL A 116 -0.35 11.58 12.84
CA VAL A 116 0.02 12.85 13.49
C VAL A 116 0.58 13.79 12.45
N VAL A 117 0.02 15.00 12.36
CA VAL A 117 0.50 16.05 11.47
C VAL A 117 0.71 17.31 12.29
N LYS A 118 1.94 17.84 12.30
CA LYS A 118 2.31 19.05 13.06
C LYS A 118 1.84 18.99 14.53
N LEU A 119 2.18 17.90 15.23
CA LEU A 119 1.79 17.61 16.62
C LEU A 119 0.28 17.41 16.88
N LYS A 120 -0.58 17.55 15.87
CA LYS A 120 -2.03 17.34 16.00
C LYS A 120 -2.40 15.91 15.59
N PRO A 121 -3.13 15.16 16.44
CA PRO A 121 -3.63 13.84 16.09
C PRO A 121 -4.84 13.92 15.16
N TYR A 122 -4.81 13.08 14.14
CA TYR A 122 -5.89 12.78 13.23
C TYR A 122 -6.13 11.27 13.21
N TYR A 123 -7.29 10.87 12.72
CA TYR A 123 -7.63 9.48 12.47
C TYR A 123 -8.00 9.34 11.02
N TYR A 124 -7.60 8.25 10.40
CA TYR A 124 -7.82 7.99 8.99
C TYR A 124 -8.53 6.66 8.79
N TYR A 125 -9.55 6.66 7.95
CA TYR A 125 -10.20 5.45 7.48
C TYR A 125 -10.83 5.67 6.10
N TYR A 126 -10.46 4.80 5.16
CA TYR A 126 -11.09 4.67 3.83
C TYR A 126 -11.22 6.01 3.08
N GLY A 127 -10.12 6.75 2.95
CA GLY A 127 -10.11 8.06 2.30
C GLY A 127 -10.66 9.22 3.13
N THR A 128 -11.14 8.97 4.36
CA THR A 128 -11.70 9.99 5.25
C THR A 128 -10.79 10.26 6.44
N PHE A 129 -10.60 11.54 6.76
CA PHE A 129 -9.88 12.00 7.94
C PHE A 129 -10.83 12.51 9.02
N TYR A 130 -10.47 12.27 10.27
CA TYR A 130 -11.23 12.65 11.44
C TYR A 130 -10.36 13.28 12.52
N VAL A 131 -10.98 14.07 13.39
CA VAL A 131 -10.42 14.50 14.67
C VAL A 131 -11.32 14.00 15.80
N LYS A 132 -10.71 13.61 16.92
CA LYS A 132 -11.46 13.23 18.12
C LYS A 132 -11.96 14.49 18.83
N GLN A 133 -13.21 14.47 19.24
CA GLN A 133 -13.89 15.54 19.96
C GLN A 133 -13.94 15.27 21.47
N ASN A 134 -14.28 16.30 22.25
CA ASN A 134 -14.34 16.22 23.72
C ASN A 134 -15.41 15.23 24.23
N ASP A 135 -16.49 15.05 23.46
CA ASP A 135 -17.57 14.09 23.74
C ASP A 135 -17.23 12.65 23.31
N ASN A 136 -15.95 12.37 23.03
CA ASN A 136 -15.44 11.11 22.48
C ASN A 136 -15.95 10.73 21.09
N SER A 137 -16.68 11.61 20.40
CA SER A 137 -17.03 11.42 18.99
C SER A 137 -15.85 11.73 18.06
N TYR A 138 -16.00 11.38 16.79
CA TYR A 138 -15.03 11.64 15.73
C TYR A 138 -15.69 12.49 14.66
N GLU A 139 -15.12 13.66 14.41
CA GLU A 139 -15.62 14.60 13.41
C GLU A 139 -14.78 14.53 12.14
N THR A 140 -15.44 14.41 11.00
CA THR A 140 -14.81 14.40 9.67
C THR A 140 -14.20 15.76 9.34
N VAL A 141 -12.99 15.77 8.81
CA VAL A 141 -12.22 16.99 8.51
C VAL A 141 -11.66 16.99 7.10
N ASN A 142 -11.11 18.13 6.69
CA ASN A 142 -10.26 18.19 5.51
C ASN A 142 -9.02 17.30 5.68
N PRO A 143 -8.53 16.68 4.61
CA PRO A 143 -7.30 15.92 4.61
C PRO A 143 -6.16 16.85 5.03
N PRO A 144 -5.47 16.56 6.13
CA PRO A 144 -4.34 17.37 6.55
C PRO A 144 -3.17 17.11 5.59
N VAL A 145 -2.73 18.14 4.88
CA VAL A 145 -1.53 18.07 4.03
C VAL A 145 -0.33 17.64 4.89
N GLY A 146 0.44 16.67 4.39
CA GLY A 146 1.53 16.00 5.09
C GLY A 146 1.10 14.79 5.92
N ALA A 147 -0.19 14.42 5.95
CA ALA A 147 -0.58 13.15 6.56
C ALA A 147 -0.02 11.98 5.76
N LYS A 148 0.66 11.06 6.44
CA LYS A 148 1.15 9.80 5.88
C LYS A 148 0.21 8.68 6.30
N VAL A 149 -0.40 8.01 5.32
CA VAL A 149 -1.31 6.87 5.52
C VAL A 149 -0.75 5.63 4.85
N GLU A 150 -0.99 4.46 5.41
CA GLU A 150 -0.45 3.20 4.87
C GLU A 150 -1.37 2.56 3.83
N ILE A 151 -2.64 2.93 3.84
CA ILE A 151 -3.71 2.19 3.18
C ILE A 151 -4.60 3.18 2.44
N LEU A 152 -4.70 3.02 1.12
CA LEU A 152 -5.69 3.73 0.31
C LEU A 152 -6.84 2.78 -0.04
N PRO A 153 -8.07 3.28 -0.25
CA PRO A 153 -9.17 2.47 -0.78
C PRO A 153 -8.83 1.95 -2.18
N ASP A 154 -9.68 1.10 -2.75
CA ASP A 154 -9.57 0.74 -4.17
C ASP A 154 -10.28 1.79 -5.03
N GLY A 155 -9.90 1.91 -6.31
CA GLY A 155 -10.62 2.76 -7.28
C GLY A 155 -10.18 4.23 -7.28
N LEU A 156 -8.96 4.50 -6.82
CA LEU A 156 -8.31 5.79 -7.04
C LEU A 156 -7.90 5.94 -8.50
N GLU A 157 -7.81 7.18 -8.94
CA GLU A 157 -7.24 7.54 -10.23
C GLU A 157 -5.72 7.69 -10.08
N GLU A 158 -4.95 7.06 -10.96
CA GLU A 158 -3.51 7.29 -11.06
C GLU A 158 -3.25 8.42 -12.06
N VAL A 159 -2.60 9.48 -11.60
CA VAL A 159 -2.22 10.62 -12.43
C VAL A 159 -0.72 10.86 -12.33
N GLU A 160 -0.15 11.48 -13.37
CA GLU A 160 1.22 11.98 -13.33
C GLU A 160 1.18 13.47 -12.96
N TYR A 161 1.93 13.85 -11.94
CA TYR A 161 2.06 15.23 -11.48
C TYR A 161 3.54 15.53 -11.24
N ASN A 162 4.09 16.52 -11.94
CA ASN A 162 5.52 16.87 -11.91
C ASN A 162 6.47 15.69 -12.18
N GLY A 163 6.09 14.77 -13.07
CA GLY A 163 6.88 13.57 -13.39
C GLY A 163 6.83 12.45 -12.34
N GLU A 164 5.99 12.60 -11.32
CA GLU A 164 5.75 11.60 -10.27
C GLU A 164 4.33 11.03 -10.36
N THR A 165 4.15 9.75 -10.05
CA THR A 165 2.81 9.14 -9.94
C THR A 165 2.13 9.57 -8.64
N VAL A 166 0.93 10.13 -8.75
CA VAL A 166 0.06 10.56 -7.66
C VAL A 166 -1.27 9.81 -7.77
N TYR A 167 -1.81 9.38 -6.63
CA TYR A 167 -3.12 8.73 -6.56
C TYR A 167 -4.16 9.74 -6.11
N LYS A 168 -5.21 9.93 -6.90
CA LYS A 168 -6.30 10.87 -6.61
C LYS A 168 -7.56 10.14 -6.13
N LEU A 169 -8.14 10.70 -5.08
CA LEU A 169 -9.42 10.31 -4.53
C LEU A 169 -10.25 11.58 -4.38
N ASP A 170 -11.19 11.80 -5.29
CA ASP A 170 -11.91 13.06 -5.43
C ASP A 170 -10.94 14.26 -5.47
N ASP A 171 -10.93 15.10 -4.43
CA ASP A 171 -10.06 16.28 -4.29
C ASP A 171 -8.78 16.03 -3.47
N ILE A 172 -8.52 14.78 -3.05
CA ILE A 172 -7.36 14.40 -2.26
C ILE A 172 -6.29 13.80 -3.18
N SER A 173 -5.06 14.28 -3.05
CA SER A 173 -3.89 13.74 -3.77
C SER A 173 -2.93 13.05 -2.81
N PHE A 174 -2.55 11.82 -3.16
CA PHE A 174 -1.67 10.97 -2.37
C PHE A 174 -0.40 10.64 -3.14
N LYS A 175 0.75 11.01 -2.59
CA LYS A 175 2.07 10.71 -3.16
C LYS A 175 2.69 9.51 -2.43
N PRO A 176 3.14 8.47 -3.14
CA PRO A 176 3.83 7.34 -2.52
C PRO A 176 5.22 7.75 -2.00
N GLU A 177 5.57 7.31 -0.79
CA GLU A 177 6.85 7.57 -0.14
C GLU A 177 7.30 6.33 0.64
N LEU A 178 8.62 6.07 0.69
CA LEU A 178 9.18 5.06 1.57
C LEU A 178 9.64 5.71 2.87
N THR A 179 9.21 5.18 4.01
CA THR A 179 9.79 5.56 5.30
C THR A 179 11.24 5.11 5.40
N ASN A 180 11.96 5.62 6.41
CA ASN A 180 13.34 5.20 6.69
C ASN A 180 13.49 3.67 6.86
N ASP A 181 12.43 3.02 7.35
CA ASP A 181 12.36 1.57 7.56
C ASP A 181 11.96 0.79 6.29
N GLY A 182 11.86 1.46 5.14
CA GLY A 182 11.48 0.86 3.85
C GLY A 182 9.98 0.57 3.69
N LYS A 183 9.13 1.10 4.58
CA LYS A 183 7.67 0.91 4.50
C LYS A 183 7.06 1.90 3.51
N LEU A 184 6.22 1.41 2.59
CA LEU A 184 5.44 2.26 1.70
C LEU A 184 4.31 2.95 2.47
N VAL A 185 4.29 4.28 2.42
CA VAL A 185 3.22 5.15 2.89
C VAL A 185 2.80 6.09 1.78
N TYR A 186 1.66 6.73 1.95
CA TYR A 186 1.10 7.69 1.02
C TYR A 186 0.91 9.02 1.75
N GLU A 187 1.64 10.04 1.32
CA GLU A 187 1.55 11.39 1.87
C GLU A 187 0.45 12.19 1.16
N VAL A 188 -0.41 12.85 1.94
CA VAL A 188 -1.37 13.82 1.40
C VAL A 188 -0.62 15.06 0.94
N ILE A 189 -0.69 15.37 -0.35
CA ILE A 189 -0.05 16.55 -0.94
C ILE A 189 -1.10 17.52 -1.51
N ARG A 190 -0.68 18.77 -1.70
CA ARG A 190 -1.43 19.72 -2.50
C ARG A 190 -0.97 19.59 -3.95
N THR A 191 -1.94 19.41 -4.84
CA THR A 191 -1.75 19.53 -6.29
C THR A 191 -2.50 20.78 -6.73
N GLU A 192 -1.87 21.58 -7.59
CA GLU A 192 -2.46 22.82 -8.14
C GLU A 192 -3.25 22.57 -9.42
#